data_AF-S9QYK8-F1
#
_entry.id   AF-S9QYK8-F1
#
_cell.length_a   1.000
_cell.length_b   1.000
_cell.length_c   1.000
_cell.angle_alpha   90.00
_cell.angle_beta   90.00
_cell.angle_gamma   90.00
#
_symmetry.space_group_name_H-M   'P 1'
#
loop_
_entity.id
_entity.type
_entity.pdbx_description
1 polymer ?
#
loop_
_entity_poly.entity_id
_entity_poly.type
_entity_poly.pdbx_seq_one_letter_code
_entity_poly.pdbx_strand_id
1 'polypeptide(L)'
;MWMSRADVLSIITLRIDVGLSGVQGPLCILPMSGPLSGMSAMIVCHCTGITDSEIHAAIDWMRAADPTTLITPGKVYRALGKRADCGGCLPLFLATMQANANLKVPQGIPVLRARRKDKAG
;
A
#
# COMPACT_ATOMS: atom_id res chain seq x y z
N MET A 1 -4.59 -0.40 -15.88
CA MET A 1 -5.07 -1.79 -15.77
C MET A 1 -4.71 -2.37 -14.40
N TRP A 2 -5.19 -1.81 -13.28
CA TRP A 2 -5.09 -2.40 -11.94
C TRP A 2 -6.17 -1.77 -11.06
N MET A 3 -7.39 -2.22 -11.34
CA MET A 3 -8.63 -2.11 -10.56
C MET A 3 -9.55 -3.01 -11.38
N SER A 4 -9.72 -4.26 -10.96
CA SER A 4 -10.69 -5.13 -11.61
C SER A 4 -12.06 -4.46 -11.40
N ARG A 5 -12.97 -4.54 -12.38
CA ARG A 5 -14.32 -3.94 -12.25
C ARG A 5 -15.02 -4.39 -10.96
N ALA A 6 -14.74 -5.61 -10.50
CA ALA A 6 -15.20 -6.15 -9.22
C ALA A 6 -14.61 -5.42 -7.98
N ASP A 7 -13.34 -5.00 -8.00
CA ASP A 7 -12.70 -4.25 -6.90
C ASP A 7 -13.25 -2.83 -6.75
N VAL A 8 -13.54 -2.16 -7.87
CA VAL A 8 -14.18 -0.84 -7.87
C VAL A 8 -15.59 -0.94 -7.32
N LEU A 9 -16.34 -1.99 -7.70
CA LEU A 9 -17.65 -2.27 -7.15
C LEU A 9 -17.58 -2.61 -5.65
N SER A 10 -16.64 -3.43 -5.17
CA SER A 10 -16.46 -3.68 -3.73
C SER A 10 -16.07 -2.43 -2.94
N ILE A 11 -15.19 -1.56 -3.46
CA ILE A 11 -14.84 -0.28 -2.82
C ILE A 11 -16.04 0.68 -2.78
N ILE A 12 -16.86 0.71 -3.84
CA ILE A 12 -18.10 1.49 -3.89
C ILE A 12 -19.14 0.91 -2.90
N THR A 13 -19.31 -0.41 -2.83
CA THR A 13 -20.26 -1.06 -1.92
C THR A 13 -19.81 -0.95 -0.45
N LEU A 14 -18.52 -1.04 -0.13
CA LEU A 14 -18.01 -0.80 1.23
C LEU A 14 -18.23 0.65 1.68
N ARG A 15 -18.24 1.60 0.74
CA ARG A 15 -18.61 3.00 1.01
C ARG A 15 -20.11 3.21 1.17
N ILE A 16 -20.95 2.36 0.59
CA ILE A 16 -22.42 2.43 0.69
C ILE A 16 -22.94 1.69 1.95
N ASP A 17 -22.28 0.61 2.40
CA ASP A 17 -22.68 -0.13 3.62
C ASP A 17 -22.34 0.64 4.92
N VAL A 18 -21.29 1.47 4.89
CA VAL A 18 -21.04 2.56 5.87
C VAL A 18 -21.99 3.77 5.67
N GLY A 19 -23.08 3.60 4.91
CA GLY A 19 -23.90 4.71 4.39
C GLY A 19 -25.38 4.70 4.76
N LEU A 20 -25.83 3.94 5.77
CA LEU A 20 -27.24 3.95 6.22
C LEU A 20 -27.46 4.18 7.72
N SER A 21 -26.42 4.58 8.45
CA SER A 21 -26.59 5.28 9.73
C SER A 21 -26.02 6.68 9.55
N GLY A 22 -26.90 7.63 9.25
CA GLY A 22 -26.55 8.97 8.82
C GLY A 22 -25.71 9.75 9.83
N VAL A 23 -24.71 10.46 9.31
CA VAL A 23 -24.31 11.79 9.76
C VAL A 23 -23.46 12.46 8.66
N GLN A 24 -24.00 13.55 8.12
CA GLN A 24 -23.33 14.77 7.63
C GLN A 24 -22.00 14.65 6.85
N GLY A 25 -21.98 15.15 5.60
CA GLY A 25 -20.74 15.75 5.06
C GLY A 25 -20.36 17.03 5.85
N PRO A 26 -19.26 17.73 5.53
CA PRO A 26 -17.99 17.33 4.96
C PRO A 26 -16.95 17.17 6.10
N LEU A 27 -16.70 15.94 6.57
CA LEU A 27 -15.71 15.70 7.61
C LEU A 27 -14.44 15.06 7.03
N CYS A 28 -13.41 15.89 6.87
CA CYS A 28 -12.00 15.49 6.91
C CYS A 28 -11.57 15.00 8.32
N ILE A 29 -12.45 14.37 9.09
CA ILE A 29 -12.16 14.07 10.50
C ILE A 29 -12.69 12.67 10.82
N LEU A 30 -11.85 11.68 10.54
CA LEU A 30 -11.23 10.90 11.61
C LEU A 30 -10.03 10.14 11.02
N PRO A 31 -8.79 10.52 11.39
CA PRO A 31 -7.68 9.58 11.27
C PRO A 31 -8.03 8.42 12.21
N MET A 32 -8.01 7.19 11.72
CA MET A 32 -8.06 6.02 12.60
C MET A 32 -6.76 6.02 13.41
N SER A 33 -6.84 6.66 14.57
CA SER A 33 -5.87 6.60 15.65
C SER A 33 -5.71 5.14 16.09
N GLY A 34 -4.86 4.40 15.39
CA GLY A 34 -4.16 3.27 15.98
C GLY A 34 -3.27 3.78 17.13
N PRO A 35 -3.03 2.97 18.18
CA PRO A 35 -2.26 3.41 19.33
C PRO A 35 -0.86 3.83 18.88
N LEU A 36 -0.43 4.99 19.38
CA LEU A 36 0.95 5.49 19.35
C LEU A 36 1.85 4.52 20.12
N SER A 37 2.13 3.34 19.53
CA SER A 37 3.06 2.36 20.08
C SER A 37 4.36 2.41 19.30
N GLY A 38 5.10 3.52 19.46
CA GLY A 38 6.51 3.65 19.09
C GLY A 38 6.79 4.66 17.98
N MET A 39 7.05 5.91 18.35
CA MET A 39 7.52 6.98 17.45
C MET A 39 8.97 6.71 16.98
N SER A 40 9.16 5.72 16.11
CA SER A 40 10.37 5.62 15.29
C SER A 40 9.98 5.87 13.84
N ALA A 41 9.52 7.08 13.55
CA ALA A 41 9.27 7.53 12.18
C ALA A 41 10.60 7.77 11.47
N MET A 42 11.19 6.70 10.94
CA MET A 42 12.37 6.78 10.10
C MET A 42 11.94 7.21 8.70
N ILE A 43 12.56 8.25 8.16
CA ILE A 43 12.40 8.60 6.76
C ILE A 43 13.05 7.51 5.91
N VAL A 44 12.23 6.85 5.08
CA VAL A 44 12.65 5.80 4.15
C VAL A 44 12.99 6.40 2.78
N CYS A 45 12.20 7.38 2.31
CA CYS A 45 12.44 8.05 1.03
C CYS A 45 12.66 9.55 1.20
N HIS A 46 13.89 10.02 0.95
CA HIS A 46 14.20 11.44 1.00
C HIS A 46 13.53 12.25 -0.13
N CYS A 47 13.41 11.67 -1.33
CA CYS A 47 12.86 12.36 -2.52
C CYS A 47 11.39 12.77 -2.33
N THR A 48 10.60 11.97 -1.58
CA THR A 48 9.15 12.20 -1.42
C THR A 48 8.69 12.35 0.03
N GLY A 49 9.61 12.21 0.99
CA GLY A 49 9.36 12.32 2.43
C GLY A 49 8.61 11.13 3.03
N ILE A 50 8.66 9.94 2.41
CA ILE A 50 7.93 8.76 2.91
C ILE A 50 8.63 8.19 4.14
N THR A 51 7.86 7.94 5.19
CA THR A 51 8.29 7.32 6.45
C THR A 51 7.96 5.82 6.48
N ASP A 52 8.59 5.08 7.40
CA ASP A 52 8.25 3.68 7.64
C ASP A 52 6.78 3.52 8.05
N SER A 53 6.28 4.39 8.92
CA SER A 53 4.90 4.34 9.43
C SER A 53 3.86 4.46 8.31
N GLU A 54 4.12 5.33 7.32
CA GLU A 54 3.26 5.47 6.14
C GLU A 54 3.28 4.21 5.27
N ILE A 55 4.44 3.54 5.14
CA ILE A 55 4.55 2.27 4.42
C ILE A 55 3.72 1.18 5.13
N HIS A 56 3.85 1.07 6.46
CA HIS A 56 3.09 0.11 7.26
C HIS A 56 1.58 0.36 7.16
N ALA A 57 1.14 1.59 7.37
CA ALA A 57 -0.26 1.98 7.28
C ALA A 57 -0.84 1.73 5.87
N ALA A 58 -0.08 2.00 4.82
CA ALA A 58 -0.51 1.73 3.44
C ALA A 58 -0.69 0.22 3.19
N ILE A 59 0.20 -0.63 3.70
CA ILE A 59 0.09 -2.10 3.59
C ILE A 59 -1.17 -2.58 4.31
N ASP A 60 -1.39 -2.13 5.54
CA ASP A 60 -2.51 -2.56 6.37
C ASP A 60 -3.85 -2.15 5.73
N TRP A 61 -3.93 -0.92 5.21
CA TRP A 61 -5.11 -0.45 4.48
C TRP A 61 -5.35 -1.26 3.19
N MET A 62 -4.30 -1.52 2.40
CA MET A 62 -4.44 -2.33 1.19
C MET A 62 -4.92 -3.75 1.48
N ARG A 63 -4.47 -4.35 2.59
CA ARG A 63 -4.91 -5.69 3.03
C ARG A 63 -6.33 -5.70 3.56
N ALA A 64 -6.73 -4.65 4.29
CA ALA A 64 -8.10 -4.50 4.73
C ALA A 64 -9.05 -4.32 3.55
N ALA A 65 -8.62 -3.63 2.49
CA ALA A 65 -9.42 -3.40 1.28
C ALA A 65 -9.49 -4.64 0.35
N ASP A 66 -8.38 -5.35 0.17
CA ASP A 66 -8.30 -6.59 -0.62
C ASP A 66 -7.26 -7.55 0.00
N PRO A 67 -7.72 -8.60 0.71
CA PRO A 67 -6.83 -9.58 1.35
C PRO A 67 -5.91 -10.31 0.37
N THR A 68 -6.32 -10.44 -0.89
CA THR A 68 -5.63 -11.24 -1.92
C THR A 68 -4.71 -10.42 -2.80
N THR A 69 -4.70 -9.09 -2.66
CA THR A 69 -3.91 -8.23 -3.54
C THR A 69 -2.41 -8.47 -3.38
N LEU A 70 -1.71 -8.54 -4.51
CA LEU A 70 -0.25 -8.50 -4.54
C LEU A 70 0.21 -7.06 -4.28
N ILE A 71 0.86 -6.82 -3.14
CA ILE A 71 1.38 -5.52 -2.73
C ILE A 71 2.82 -5.36 -3.24
N THR A 72 3.06 -4.33 -4.03
CA THR A 72 4.40 -3.98 -4.57
C THR A 72 4.77 -2.55 -4.18
N PRO A 73 6.06 -2.17 -4.19
CA PRO A 73 6.47 -0.79 -3.93
C PRO A 73 5.71 0.22 -4.78
N GLY A 74 5.54 -0.06 -6.07
CA GLY A 74 4.77 0.81 -6.98
C GLY A 74 3.31 1.00 -6.58
N LYS A 75 2.66 -0.02 -5.97
CA LYS A 75 1.31 0.13 -5.40
C LYS A 75 1.33 0.96 -4.13
N VAL A 76 2.31 0.77 -3.24
CA VAL A 76 2.46 1.59 -2.03
C VAL A 76 2.65 3.06 -2.40
N TYR A 77 3.56 3.38 -3.33
CA TYR A 77 3.74 4.75 -3.83
C TYR A 77 2.42 5.35 -4.34
N ARG A 78 1.68 4.60 -5.16
CA ARG A 78 0.37 5.04 -5.67
C ARG A 78 -0.68 5.23 -4.58
N ALA A 79 -0.73 4.35 -3.58
CA ALA A 79 -1.66 4.45 -2.46
C ALA A 79 -1.40 5.70 -1.61
N LEU A 80 -0.12 6.06 -1.45
CA LEU A 80 0.32 7.30 -0.79
C LEU A 80 0.18 8.56 -1.67
N GLY A 81 -0.27 8.43 -2.92
CA GLY A 81 -0.36 9.55 -3.87
C GLY A 81 1.01 10.09 -4.31
N LYS A 82 2.08 9.31 -4.18
CA LYS A 82 3.47 9.67 -4.51
C LYS A 82 3.96 8.94 -5.76
N ARG A 83 5.05 9.44 -6.35
CA ARG A 83 5.79 8.77 -7.43
C ARG A 83 7.24 8.60 -7.02
N ALA A 84 7.86 7.50 -7.41
CA ALA A 84 9.29 7.32 -7.24
C ALA A 84 10.04 8.26 -8.19
N ASP A 85 10.98 9.03 -7.65
CA ASP A 85 11.78 10.00 -8.40
C ASP A 85 13.18 9.44 -8.71
N CYS A 86 13.93 9.17 -7.65
CA CYS A 86 15.32 8.72 -7.71
C CYS A 86 15.50 7.19 -7.57
N GLY A 87 14.54 6.49 -6.96
CA GLY A 87 14.60 5.04 -6.72
C GLY A 87 15.65 4.56 -5.70
N GLY A 88 16.54 5.42 -5.21
CA GLY A 88 17.64 5.04 -4.30
C GLY A 88 17.19 4.47 -2.94
N CYS A 89 15.96 4.77 -2.51
CA CYS A 89 15.37 4.20 -1.30
C CYS A 89 14.85 2.77 -1.46
N LEU A 90 14.80 2.20 -2.68
CA LEU A 90 14.11 0.95 -2.95
C LEU A 90 14.57 -0.24 -2.07
N PRO A 91 15.87 -0.44 -1.79
CA PRO A 91 16.31 -1.53 -0.91
C PRO A 91 15.78 -1.37 0.52
N LEU A 92 15.86 -0.16 1.08
CA LEU A 92 15.33 0.15 2.41
C LEU A 92 13.80 0.05 2.42
N PHE A 93 13.15 0.57 1.39
CA PHE A 93 11.70 0.51 1.20
C PHE A 93 11.20 -0.93 1.21
N LEU A 94 11.88 -1.83 0.49
CA LEU A 94 11.55 -3.26 0.47
C LEU A 94 11.77 -3.90 1.84
N ALA A 95 12.87 -3.58 2.53
CA ALA A 95 13.13 -4.08 3.88
C ALA A 95 12.04 -3.64 4.86
N THR A 96 11.63 -2.37 4.82
CA THR A 96 10.52 -1.85 5.62
C THR A 96 9.20 -2.55 5.30
N MET A 97 8.89 -2.76 4.02
CA MET A 97 7.71 -3.53 3.63
C MET A 97 7.75 -4.96 4.21
N GLN A 98 8.89 -5.65 4.12
CA GLN A 98 9.08 -7.02 4.60
C GLN A 98 8.94 -7.15 6.11
N ALA A 99 9.20 -6.08 6.87
CA ALA A 99 9.00 -6.06 8.32
C ALA A 99 7.52 -6.09 8.72
N ASN A 100 6.59 -5.78 7.80
CA ASN A 100 5.16 -5.84 8.09
C ASN A 100 4.62 -7.28 7.99
N ALA A 101 4.06 -7.80 9.08
CA ALA A 101 3.46 -9.15 9.15
C ALA A 101 2.29 -9.38 8.17
N ASN A 102 1.64 -8.31 7.72
CA ASN A 102 0.54 -8.34 6.75
C ASN A 102 1.02 -8.43 5.29
N LEU A 103 2.33 -8.38 5.02
CA LEU A 103 2.89 -8.54 3.68
C LEU A 103 3.03 -10.02 3.26
N LYS A 104 1.93 -10.79 3.33
CA LYS A 104 1.92 -12.20 2.88
C LYS A 104 1.66 -12.29 1.37
N VAL A 105 2.46 -13.06 0.64
CA VAL A 105 2.18 -13.33 -0.77
C VAL A 105 1.09 -14.41 -0.84
N PRO A 106 -0.04 -14.17 -1.55
CA PRO A 106 -1.07 -15.18 -1.71
C PRO A 106 -0.51 -16.44 -2.38
N GLN A 107 -0.90 -17.60 -1.87
CA GLN A 107 -0.53 -18.89 -2.45
C GLN A 107 -1.23 -19.08 -3.81
N GLY A 108 -0.59 -19.74 -4.77
CA GLY A 108 -1.18 -20.05 -6.07
C GLY A 108 -0.91 -19.04 -7.18
N ILE A 109 -0.14 -17.99 -6.94
CA ILE A 109 0.35 -17.11 -8.02
C ILE A 109 1.52 -17.83 -8.73
N PRO A 110 1.47 -18.00 -10.07
CA PRO A 110 2.59 -18.60 -10.81
C PRO A 110 3.89 -17.81 -10.59
N VAL A 111 4.99 -18.51 -10.32
CA VAL A 111 6.32 -17.89 -10.22
C VAL A 111 6.71 -17.36 -11.60
N LEU A 112 6.64 -16.04 -11.76
CA LEU A 112 7.12 -15.37 -12.97
C LEU A 112 8.64 -15.51 -13.04
N ARG A 113 9.13 -16.38 -13.93
CA ARG A 113 10.56 -16.45 -14.24
C ARG A 113 10.94 -15.20 -15.03
N ALA A 114 11.86 -14.40 -14.50
CA ALA A 114 12.40 -13.26 -15.23
C ALA A 114 13.05 -13.77 -16.53
N ARG A 115 12.64 -13.21 -17.68
CA ARG A 115 13.42 -13.33 -18.91
C ARG A 115 14.75 -12.64 -18.65
N ARG A 116 15.84 -13.39 -18.53
CA ARG A 116 17.20 -12.83 -18.58
C ARG A 116 17.30 -12.06 -19.90
N LYS A 117 17.41 -10.74 -19.84
CA LYS A 117 17.93 -9.95 -20.96
C LYS A 117 19.44 -9.96 -20.81
N ASP A 118 20.09 -10.93 -21.44
CA ASP A 118 21.50 -10.85 -21.78
C ASP A 118 21.70 -9.53 -22.54
N LYS A 119 22.43 -8.61 -21.92
CA LYS A 119 22.86 -7.39 -22.60
C LYS A 119 23.86 -7.85 -23.66
N ALA A 120 23.45 -7.86 -24.92
CA ALA A 120 24.37 -7.90 -26.04
C ALA A 120 25.22 -6.62 -25.96
N GLY A 121 26.48 -6.79 -25.56
CA GLY A 121 27.56 -5.83 -25.76
C GLY A 121 28.31 -6.18 -27.03
#